data_AF-A0A1F4DFR0-F1
#
_entry.id   AF-A0A1F4DFR0-F1
#
_cell.length_a   1.000
_cell.length_b   1.000
_cell.length_c   1.000
_cell.angle_alpha   90.00
_cell.angle_beta   90.00
_cell.angle_gamma   90.00
#
_symmetry.space_group_name_H-M   'P 1'
#
loop_
_entity.id
_entity.type
_entity.pdbx_description
1 polymer ?
#
loop_
_entity_poly.entity_id
_entity_poly.type
_entity_poly.pdbx_seq_one_letter_code
_entity_poly.pdbx_strand_id
1 'polypeptide(L)'
;MDATSMSFSGLKTKTIVAVLAAVVATSALGYWSYGEYRQQELRSAVTGLVKDTSVRMRDALSAETLPAPADTAVTLRKLYDDAEAVGGNFRKLHDMDVAPVEALAGAADDYVLTSREILVRWASSHRYRVKLSGSIAALRNHMRADDRTGAWVSDAIRAKERVEEDYRDYRIATGALGNLLASYPDSRAKMAPYVDPEVLTDEALVEAARKQALAVSRQTADEIETVRQLNTYR
;
A
#
# COMPACT_ATOMS: atom_id res chain seq x y z
N MET A 1 7.08 49.00 -80.43
CA MET A 1 7.92 48.20 -79.51
C MET A 1 7.86 48.91 -78.18
N ASP A 2 7.07 48.40 -77.23
CA ASP A 2 7.18 48.81 -75.83
C ASP A 2 7.18 47.54 -74.99
N ALA A 3 8.28 47.38 -74.27
CA ALA A 3 8.61 46.20 -73.50
C ALA A 3 8.58 46.59 -72.02
N THR A 4 7.83 45.79 -71.26
CA THR A 4 8.18 45.35 -69.90
C THR A 4 8.41 46.41 -68.80
N SER A 5 7.49 46.46 -67.84
CA SER A 5 7.86 46.55 -66.42
C SER A 5 6.80 45.79 -65.60
N MET A 6 7.03 44.51 -65.39
CA MET A 6 7.64 43.91 -64.19
C MET A 6 6.74 43.93 -62.95
N SER A 7 6.06 42.80 -62.81
CA SER A 7 5.43 42.27 -61.61
C SER A 7 6.33 42.38 -60.37
N PHE A 8 6.02 43.30 -59.46
CA PHE A 8 6.67 43.43 -58.14
C PHE A 8 5.84 42.85 -56.98
N SER A 9 4.65 42.29 -57.25
CA SER A 9 3.73 41.80 -56.20
C SER A 9 3.94 40.33 -55.81
N GLY A 10 4.64 39.54 -56.64
CA GLY A 10 4.77 38.09 -56.44
C GLY A 10 5.80 37.67 -55.38
N LEU A 11 6.89 38.42 -55.22
CA LEU A 11 7.96 38.05 -54.27
C LEU A 11 7.56 38.31 -52.81
N LYS A 12 7.02 39.50 -52.48
CA LYS A 12 6.63 39.84 -51.10
C LYS A 12 5.59 38.87 -50.54
N THR A 13 4.62 38.46 -51.36
CA THR A 13 3.57 37.52 -50.97
C THR A 13 4.14 36.11 -50.70
N LYS A 14 5.10 35.64 -51.53
CA LYS A 14 5.77 34.35 -51.31
C LYS A 14 6.65 34.36 -50.05
N THR A 15 7.33 35.46 -49.76
CA THR A 15 8.15 35.58 -48.54
C THR A 15 7.29 35.62 -47.27
N ILE A 16 6.15 36.31 -47.30
CA ILE A 16 5.20 36.36 -46.17
C ILE A 16 4.60 34.96 -45.90
N VAL A 17 4.19 34.24 -46.95
CA VAL A 17 3.66 32.87 -46.82
C VAL A 17 4.73 31.90 -46.30
N ALA A 18 5.98 32.03 -46.74
CA ALA A 18 7.08 31.19 -46.26
C ALA A 18 7.40 31.43 -44.77
N VAL A 19 7.37 32.70 -44.33
CA VAL A 19 7.56 33.05 -42.90
C VAL A 19 6.39 32.55 -42.05
N LEU A 20 5.15 32.71 -42.51
CA LEU A 20 3.97 32.17 -41.81
C LEU A 20 4.00 30.64 -41.73
N ALA A 21 4.36 29.94 -42.81
CA ALA A 21 4.50 28.50 -42.82
C ALA A 21 5.62 28.03 -41.87
N ALA A 22 6.74 28.74 -41.82
CA ALA A 22 7.84 28.45 -40.90
C ALA A 22 7.45 28.67 -39.42
N VAL A 23 6.68 29.72 -39.11
CA VAL A 23 6.15 30.00 -37.77
C VAL A 23 5.13 28.94 -37.36
N VAL A 24 4.20 28.55 -38.25
CA VAL A 24 3.24 27.48 -37.97
C VAL A 24 3.94 26.13 -37.77
N ALA A 25 4.94 25.81 -38.60
CA ALA A 25 5.72 24.58 -38.48
C ALA A 25 6.54 24.52 -37.18
N THR A 26 7.20 25.62 -36.79
CA THR A 26 7.96 25.69 -35.51
C THR A 26 7.04 25.68 -34.28
N SER A 27 5.87 26.31 -34.37
CA SER A 27 4.84 26.26 -33.32
C SER A 27 4.26 24.85 -33.16
N ALA A 28 4.01 24.15 -34.28
CA ALA A 28 3.56 22.76 -34.28
C ALA A 28 4.62 21.82 -33.69
N LEU A 29 5.90 21.97 -34.05
CA LEU A 29 6.99 21.15 -33.51
C LEU A 29 7.23 21.40 -32.02
N GLY A 30 7.09 22.66 -31.56
CA GLY A 30 7.12 23.01 -30.14
C GLY A 30 5.97 22.38 -29.33
N TYR A 31 4.77 22.30 -29.90
CA TYR A 31 3.61 21.69 -29.26
C TYR A 31 3.74 20.16 -29.13
N TRP A 32 4.28 19.50 -30.15
CA TRP A 32 4.50 18.04 -30.14
C TRP A 32 5.61 17.64 -29.16
N SER A 33 6.74 18.38 -29.14
CA SER A 33 7.83 18.11 -28.21
C SER A 33 7.45 18.36 -26.74
N TYR A 34 6.63 19.38 -26.46
CA TYR A 34 6.13 19.65 -25.11
C TYR A 34 5.16 18.55 -24.60
N GLY A 35 4.33 18.00 -25.50
CA GLY A 35 3.42 16.91 -25.18
C GLY A 35 4.13 15.60 -24.80
N GLU A 36 5.15 15.21 -25.55
CA GLU A 36 5.96 14.02 -25.23
C GLU A 36 6.77 14.20 -23.94
N TYR A 37 7.36 15.39 -23.74
CA TYR A 37 8.08 15.72 -22.52
C TYR A 37 7.18 15.60 -21.28
N ARG A 38 5.98 16.22 -21.33
CA ARG A 38 5.00 16.16 -20.24
C ARG A 38 4.52 14.73 -19.98
N GLN A 39 4.33 13.93 -21.03
CA GLN A 39 3.96 12.52 -20.87
C GLN A 39 5.05 11.73 -20.16
N GLN A 40 6.32 11.92 -20.54
CA GLN A 40 7.44 11.21 -19.93
C GLN A 40 7.66 11.62 -18.47
N GLU A 41 7.50 12.91 -18.15
CA GLU A 41 7.53 13.42 -16.79
C GLU A 41 6.42 12.81 -15.92
N LEU A 42 5.18 12.77 -16.41
CA LEU A 42 4.06 12.13 -15.71
C LEU A 42 4.29 10.63 -15.50
N ARG A 43 4.78 9.90 -16.51
CA ARG A 43 5.16 8.49 -16.36
C ARG A 43 6.21 8.33 -15.27
N SER A 44 7.24 9.16 -15.26
CA SER A 44 8.29 9.10 -14.23
C SER A 44 7.73 9.42 -12.83
N ALA A 45 6.81 10.37 -12.72
CA ALA A 45 6.17 10.71 -11.45
C ALA A 45 5.32 9.55 -10.91
N VAL A 46 4.44 8.98 -11.74
CA VAL A 46 3.57 7.85 -11.34
C VAL A 46 4.41 6.62 -10.97
N THR A 47 5.40 6.27 -11.78
CA THR A 47 6.30 5.13 -11.49
C THR A 47 7.15 5.38 -10.24
N GLY A 48 7.52 6.62 -9.96
CA GLY A 48 8.18 7.01 -8.71
C GLY A 48 7.32 6.74 -7.47
N LEU A 49 6.01 7.06 -7.53
CA LEU A 49 5.07 6.77 -6.44
C LEU A 49 4.87 5.26 -6.22
N VAL A 50 4.77 4.50 -7.32
CA VAL A 50 4.71 3.03 -7.27
C VAL A 50 5.98 2.46 -6.66
N LYS A 51 7.15 2.95 -7.05
CA LYS A 51 8.44 2.51 -6.51
C LYS A 51 8.57 2.76 -5.01
N ASP A 52 8.23 3.97 -4.54
CA ASP A 52 8.26 4.29 -3.10
C ASP A 52 7.28 3.39 -2.33
N THR A 53 6.09 3.17 -2.87
CA THR A 53 5.08 2.26 -2.29
C THR A 53 5.60 0.83 -2.19
N SER A 54 6.23 0.31 -3.24
CA SER A 54 6.82 -1.03 -3.23
C SER A 54 7.97 -1.15 -2.24
N VAL A 55 8.83 -0.13 -2.12
CA VAL A 55 9.92 -0.14 -1.13
C VAL A 55 9.37 -0.27 0.28
N ARG A 56 8.39 0.56 0.64
CA ARG A 56 7.75 0.51 1.97
C ARG A 56 7.07 -0.81 2.24
N MET A 57 6.35 -1.33 1.24
CA MET A 57 5.70 -2.62 1.36
C MET A 57 6.72 -3.77 1.52
N ARG A 58 7.82 -3.77 0.75
CA ARG A 58 8.92 -4.74 0.91
C ARG A 58 9.53 -4.67 2.30
N ASP A 59 9.82 -3.47 2.79
CA ASP A 59 10.41 -3.25 4.11
C ASP A 59 9.49 -3.75 5.22
N ALA A 60 8.19 -3.47 5.13
CA ALA A 60 7.19 -3.93 6.09
C ALA A 60 7.06 -5.46 6.13
N LEU A 61 6.95 -6.10 4.96
CA LEU A 61 6.78 -7.56 4.86
C LEU A 61 8.07 -8.32 5.24
N SER A 62 9.24 -7.74 4.98
CA SER A 62 10.53 -8.35 5.34
C SER A 62 10.85 -8.24 6.82
N ALA A 63 10.35 -7.21 7.51
CA ALA A 63 10.60 -7.02 8.94
C ALA A 63 9.96 -8.11 9.80
N GLU A 64 8.91 -8.78 9.31
CA GLU A 64 8.16 -9.79 10.07
C GLU A 64 8.57 -11.24 9.78
N THR A 65 9.26 -11.53 8.67
CA THR A 65 9.88 -12.85 8.43
C THR A 65 11.07 -13.13 9.36
N LEU A 66 11.50 -12.13 10.12
CA LEU A 66 12.50 -12.24 11.18
C LEU A 66 11.84 -12.49 12.55
N PRO A 67 12.53 -13.15 13.50
CA PRO A 67 11.97 -13.42 14.82
C PRO A 67 11.49 -12.14 15.50
N ALA A 68 10.38 -12.26 16.25
CA ALA A 68 9.58 -11.15 16.75
C ALA A 68 10.45 -9.99 17.28
N PRO A 69 10.28 -8.76 16.74
CA PRO A 69 11.11 -7.64 17.12
C PRO A 69 11.02 -7.38 18.62
N ALA A 70 12.17 -7.14 19.25
CA ALA A 70 12.30 -6.87 20.67
C ALA A 70 11.51 -5.62 21.14
N ASP A 71 11.07 -4.77 20.21
CA ASP A 71 10.26 -3.59 20.46
C ASP A 71 9.03 -3.54 19.53
N THR A 72 7.94 -4.14 20.00
CA THR A 72 6.66 -4.19 19.29
C THR A 72 6.05 -2.80 19.02
N ALA A 73 6.31 -1.81 19.88
CA ALA A 73 5.75 -0.47 19.73
C ALA A 73 6.44 0.30 18.59
N VAL A 74 7.75 0.11 18.41
CA VAL A 74 8.50 0.67 17.29
C VAL A 74 8.04 0.05 15.96
N THR A 75 7.86 -1.28 15.91
CA THR A 75 7.36 -1.96 14.70
C THR A 75 5.96 -1.48 14.31
N LEU A 76 5.04 -1.38 15.28
CA LEU A 76 3.68 -0.87 15.04
C LEU A 76 3.69 0.56 14.49
N ARG A 77 4.53 1.43 15.07
CA ARG A 77 4.66 2.81 14.61
C ARG A 77 5.17 2.86 13.17
N LYS A 78 6.23 2.12 12.87
CA LYS A 78 6.78 2.05 11.51
C LYS A 78 5.73 1.60 10.49
N LEU A 79 4.93 0.58 10.81
CA LEU A 79 3.87 0.10 9.91
C LEU A 79 2.80 1.17 9.64
N TYR A 80 2.43 1.93 10.67
CA TYR A 80 1.49 3.05 10.49
C TYR A 80 2.12 4.20 9.70
N ASP A 81 3.38 4.54 9.97
CA ASP A 81 4.12 5.57 9.23
C ASP A 81 4.24 5.21 7.74
N ASP A 82 4.55 3.95 7.43
CA ASP A 82 4.60 3.44 6.05
C ASP A 82 3.22 3.45 5.39
N ALA A 83 2.16 3.05 6.10
CA ALA A 83 0.80 3.12 5.59
C ALA A 83 0.34 4.57 5.31
N GLU A 84 0.72 5.51 6.16
CA GLU A 84 0.44 6.94 5.99
C GLU A 84 1.19 7.51 4.79
N ALA A 85 2.48 7.17 4.65
CA ALA A 85 3.29 7.60 3.52
C ALA A 85 2.75 7.09 2.19
N VAL A 86 2.34 5.82 2.12
CA VAL A 86 1.66 5.26 0.93
C VAL A 86 0.31 5.95 0.69
N GLY A 87 -0.44 6.29 1.75
CA GLY A 87 -1.62 7.13 1.63
C GLY A 87 -1.33 8.53 1.07
N GLY A 88 -0.16 9.09 1.37
CA GLY A 88 0.35 10.31 0.75
C GLY A 88 0.62 10.12 -0.74
N ASN A 89 1.21 9.00 -1.15
CA ASN A 89 1.42 8.68 -2.56
C ASN A 89 0.10 8.53 -3.32
N PHE A 90 -0.88 7.86 -2.71
CA PHE A 90 -2.22 7.71 -3.28
C PHE A 90 -2.89 9.08 -3.55
N ARG A 91 -2.83 9.99 -2.57
CA ARG A 91 -3.35 11.36 -2.75
C ARG A 91 -2.61 12.12 -3.85
N LYS A 92 -1.27 12.07 -3.85
CA LYS A 92 -0.45 12.70 -4.90
C LYS A 92 -0.82 12.19 -6.30
N LEU A 93 -1.07 10.89 -6.45
CA LEU A 93 -1.51 10.31 -7.73
C LEU A 93 -2.85 10.91 -8.17
N HIS A 94 -3.80 11.04 -7.26
CA HIS A 94 -5.12 11.62 -7.52
C HIS A 94 -5.09 13.13 -7.82
N ASP A 95 -4.09 13.84 -7.31
CA ASP A 95 -3.91 15.28 -7.56
C ASP A 95 -3.24 15.56 -8.93
N MET A 96 -2.71 14.54 -9.61
CA MET A 96 -2.05 14.68 -10.91
C MET A 96 -3.06 14.74 -12.07
N ASP A 97 -2.78 15.59 -13.06
CA ASP A 97 -3.47 15.54 -14.36
C ASP A 97 -2.94 14.38 -15.20
N VAL A 98 -3.49 13.20 -14.94
CA VAL A 98 -3.04 11.92 -15.51
C VAL A 98 -3.67 11.57 -16.86
N ALA A 99 -4.46 12.46 -17.47
CA ALA A 99 -5.09 12.21 -18.77
C ALA A 99 -4.10 11.69 -19.85
N PRO A 100 -2.84 12.18 -19.94
CA PRO A 100 -1.87 11.66 -20.91
C PRO A 100 -1.32 10.24 -20.63
N VAL A 101 -1.58 9.71 -19.44
CA VAL A 101 -1.05 8.44 -18.92
C VAL A 101 -2.12 7.62 -18.19
N GLU A 102 -3.39 7.78 -18.57
CA GLU A 102 -4.56 7.26 -17.84
C GLU A 102 -4.46 5.77 -17.49
N ALA A 103 -4.05 4.93 -18.46
CA ALA A 103 -3.93 3.48 -18.25
C ALA A 103 -2.85 3.11 -17.20
N LEU A 104 -1.72 3.82 -17.20
CA LEU A 104 -0.68 3.68 -16.18
C LEU A 104 -1.17 4.19 -14.82
N ALA A 105 -1.86 5.33 -14.80
CA ALA A 105 -2.37 5.91 -13.56
C ALA A 105 -3.46 5.04 -12.92
N GLY A 106 -4.37 4.45 -13.70
CA GLY A 106 -5.38 3.52 -13.19
C GLY A 106 -4.77 2.23 -12.64
N ALA A 107 -3.73 1.68 -13.29
CA ALA A 107 -3.00 0.53 -12.75
C ALA A 107 -2.23 0.88 -11.46
N ALA A 108 -1.63 2.07 -11.40
CA ALA A 108 -0.95 2.57 -10.23
C ALA A 108 -1.92 2.84 -9.06
N ASP A 109 -3.14 3.31 -9.35
CA ASP A 109 -4.19 3.55 -8.36
C ASP A 109 -4.54 2.27 -7.61
N ASP A 110 -4.90 1.23 -8.36
CA ASP A 110 -5.23 -0.10 -7.83
C ASP A 110 -4.06 -0.67 -7.00
N TYR A 111 -2.82 -0.56 -7.52
CA TYR A 111 -1.63 -1.07 -6.86
C TYR A 111 -1.35 -0.32 -5.55
N VAL A 112 -1.31 1.01 -5.57
CA VAL A 112 -0.99 1.84 -4.41
C VAL A 112 -2.07 1.70 -3.34
N LEU A 113 -3.34 1.66 -3.73
CA LEU A 113 -4.45 1.43 -2.81
C LEU A 113 -4.35 0.06 -2.14
N THR A 114 -4.09 -1.00 -2.92
CA THR A 114 -3.94 -2.36 -2.40
C THR A 114 -2.77 -2.45 -1.42
N SER A 115 -1.60 -1.89 -1.78
CA SER A 115 -0.43 -1.85 -0.89
C SER A 115 -0.71 -1.09 0.40
N ARG A 116 -1.38 0.07 0.31
CA ARG A 116 -1.79 0.84 1.51
C ARG A 116 -2.66 0.01 2.43
N GLU A 117 -3.69 -0.62 1.86
CA GLU A 117 -4.66 -1.39 2.66
C GLU A 117 -3.99 -2.61 3.31
N ILE A 118 -3.06 -3.27 2.61
CA ILE A 118 -2.22 -4.32 3.18
C ILE A 118 -1.45 -3.78 4.40
N LEU A 119 -0.75 -2.66 4.29
CA LEU A 119 0.01 -2.08 5.41
C LEU A 119 -0.89 -1.71 6.61
N VAL A 120 -2.06 -1.11 6.36
CA VAL A 120 -3.05 -0.77 7.40
C VAL A 120 -3.54 -2.03 8.12
N ARG A 121 -3.88 -3.09 7.37
CA ARG A 121 -4.34 -4.36 7.97
C ARG A 121 -3.21 -5.11 8.66
N TRP A 122 -1.99 -4.97 8.17
CA TRP A 122 -0.80 -5.49 8.82
C TRP A 122 -0.63 -4.88 10.21
N ALA A 123 -0.62 -3.54 10.28
CA ALA A 123 -0.55 -2.81 11.55
C ALA A 123 -1.71 -3.16 12.50
N SER A 124 -2.92 -3.26 11.96
CA SER A 124 -4.12 -3.61 12.75
C SER A 124 -4.04 -5.02 13.34
N SER A 125 -3.66 -6.01 12.53
CA SER A 125 -3.45 -7.40 12.98
C SER A 125 -2.44 -7.46 14.13
N HIS A 126 -1.32 -6.74 13.97
CA HIS A 126 -0.27 -6.68 14.97
C HIS A 126 -0.74 -5.99 16.27
N ARG A 127 -1.51 -4.90 16.15
CA ARG A 127 -2.09 -4.19 17.30
C ARG A 127 -3.04 -5.09 18.09
N TYR A 128 -3.92 -5.83 17.42
CA TYR A 128 -4.84 -6.75 18.09
C TYR A 128 -4.11 -7.92 18.73
N ARG A 129 -3.03 -8.41 18.11
CA ARG A 129 -2.19 -9.44 18.71
C ARG A 129 -1.58 -8.98 20.04
N VAL A 130 -1.05 -7.75 20.10
CA VAL A 130 -0.52 -7.18 21.35
C VAL A 130 -1.60 -7.05 22.42
N LYS A 131 -2.78 -6.55 22.05
CA LYS A 131 -3.93 -6.42 22.96
C LYS A 131 -4.32 -7.79 23.54
N LEU A 132 -4.44 -8.79 22.67
CA LEU A 132 -4.74 -10.17 23.04
C LEU A 132 -3.69 -10.76 23.98
N SER A 133 -2.40 -10.63 23.66
CA SER A 133 -1.32 -11.11 24.53
C SER A 133 -1.37 -10.45 25.91
N GLY A 134 -1.69 -9.15 25.97
CA GLY A 134 -1.90 -8.43 27.22
C GLY A 134 -3.07 -8.99 28.04
N SER A 135 -4.21 -9.24 27.41
CA SER A 135 -5.40 -9.83 28.04
C SER A 135 -5.15 -11.25 28.54
N ILE A 136 -4.43 -12.08 27.76
CA ILE A 136 -4.02 -13.43 28.18
C ILE A 136 -3.10 -13.35 29.41
N ALA A 137 -2.10 -12.47 29.40
CA ALA A 137 -1.19 -12.32 30.54
C ALA A 137 -1.94 -11.84 31.80
N ALA A 138 -2.85 -10.88 31.65
CA ALA A 138 -3.69 -10.39 32.73
C ALA A 138 -4.55 -11.51 33.33
N LEU A 139 -5.21 -12.31 32.50
CA LEU A 139 -5.99 -13.46 32.95
C LEU A 139 -5.11 -14.49 33.68
N ARG A 140 -3.96 -14.87 33.11
CA ARG A 140 -3.03 -15.81 33.76
C ARG A 140 -2.55 -15.30 35.12
N ASN A 141 -2.28 -14.00 35.25
CA ASN A 141 -1.87 -13.40 36.52
C ASN A 141 -3.02 -13.38 37.54
N HIS A 142 -4.24 -13.03 37.11
CA HIS A 142 -5.44 -13.09 37.96
C HIS A 142 -5.69 -14.51 38.49
N MET A 143 -5.56 -15.51 37.62
CA MET A 143 -5.74 -16.92 38.01
C MET A 143 -4.67 -17.42 39.00
N ARG A 144 -3.47 -16.82 39.00
CA ARG A 144 -2.38 -17.16 39.95
C ARG A 144 -2.53 -16.49 41.32
N ALA A 145 -3.15 -15.32 41.39
CA ALA A 145 -3.23 -14.51 42.62
C ALA A 145 -4.18 -15.06 43.70
N ASP A 146 -4.99 -16.09 43.37
CA ASP A 146 -5.86 -16.92 44.24
C ASP A 146 -6.23 -16.33 45.61
N ASP A 147 -7.13 -15.35 45.65
CA ASP A 147 -7.71 -14.85 46.92
C ASP A 147 -9.07 -15.49 47.27
N ARG A 148 -9.67 -16.25 46.33
CA ARG A 148 -10.95 -16.99 46.43
C ARG A 148 -12.12 -16.20 47.02
N THR A 149 -12.07 -14.88 46.96
CA THR A 149 -13.16 -14.02 47.40
C THR A 149 -14.31 -14.06 46.40
N GLY A 150 -15.52 -13.65 46.81
CA GLY A 150 -16.67 -13.58 45.90
C GLY A 150 -16.44 -12.65 44.69
N ALA A 151 -15.57 -11.64 44.81
CA ALA A 151 -15.18 -10.76 43.71
C ALA A 151 -14.27 -11.46 42.69
N TRP A 152 -13.41 -12.38 43.14
CA TRP A 152 -12.44 -13.09 42.30
C TRP A 152 -13.06 -13.81 41.11
N VAL A 153 -14.18 -14.51 41.33
CA VAL A 153 -14.89 -15.26 40.29
C VAL A 153 -15.45 -14.30 39.24
N SER A 154 -16.07 -13.19 39.68
CA SER A 154 -16.63 -12.20 38.77
C SER A 154 -15.55 -11.51 37.92
N ASP A 155 -14.39 -11.23 38.49
CA ASP A 155 -13.27 -10.62 37.77
C ASP A 155 -12.57 -11.60 36.83
N ALA A 156 -12.53 -12.90 37.18
CA ALA A 156 -12.05 -13.95 36.29
C ALA A 156 -12.94 -14.09 35.04
N ILE A 157 -14.27 -14.04 35.22
CA ILE A 157 -15.24 -14.07 34.10
C ILE A 157 -15.00 -12.86 33.18
N ARG A 158 -14.92 -11.64 33.74
CA ARG A 158 -14.64 -10.43 32.95
C ARG A 158 -13.29 -10.47 32.23
N ALA A 159 -12.26 -11.04 32.85
CA ALA A 159 -10.95 -11.23 32.22
C ALA A 159 -11.04 -12.21 31.04
N LYS A 160 -11.80 -13.30 31.18
CA LYS A 160 -12.06 -14.25 30.09
C LYS A 160 -12.84 -13.62 28.94
N GLU A 161 -13.91 -12.87 29.24
CA GLU A 161 -14.68 -12.15 28.22
C GLU A 161 -13.80 -11.20 27.40
N ARG A 162 -12.90 -10.46 28.05
CA ARG A 162 -11.92 -9.60 27.37
C ARG A 162 -10.98 -10.38 26.45
N VAL A 163 -10.49 -11.55 26.87
CA VAL A 163 -9.66 -12.42 26.03
C VAL A 163 -10.42 -12.87 24.78
N GLU A 164 -11.69 -13.27 24.93
CA GLU A 164 -12.52 -13.71 23.79
C GLU A 164 -12.83 -12.57 22.82
N GLU A 165 -13.12 -11.37 23.34
CA GLU A 165 -13.32 -10.16 22.54
C GLU A 165 -12.06 -9.83 21.72
N ASP A 166 -10.91 -9.75 22.40
CA ASP A 166 -9.63 -9.44 21.75
C ASP A 166 -9.22 -10.51 20.73
N TYR A 167 -9.53 -11.79 21.01
CA TYR A 167 -9.28 -12.88 20.08
C TYR A 167 -10.17 -12.78 18.84
N ARG A 168 -11.45 -12.43 19.01
CA ARG A 168 -12.37 -12.21 17.90
C ARG A 168 -11.87 -11.08 17.00
N ASP A 169 -11.47 -9.95 17.58
CA ASP A 169 -10.95 -8.81 16.84
C ASP A 169 -9.67 -9.16 16.08
N TYR A 170 -8.74 -9.85 16.75
CA TYR A 170 -7.53 -10.37 16.13
C TYR A 170 -7.84 -11.28 14.93
N ARG A 171 -8.72 -12.27 15.10
CA ARG A 171 -9.08 -13.22 14.04
C ARG A 171 -9.70 -12.52 12.83
N ILE A 172 -10.57 -11.53 13.06
CA ILE A 172 -11.16 -10.72 11.97
C ILE A 172 -10.08 -9.95 11.23
N ALA A 173 -9.19 -9.27 11.97
CA ALA A 173 -8.11 -8.47 11.37
C ALA A 173 -7.13 -9.33 10.56
N THR A 174 -6.68 -10.46 11.11
CA THR A 174 -5.74 -11.36 10.41
C THR A 174 -6.40 -12.07 9.23
N GLY A 175 -7.69 -12.42 9.32
CA GLY A 175 -8.44 -12.94 8.18
C GLY A 175 -8.56 -11.94 7.03
N ALA A 176 -8.89 -10.69 7.35
CA ALA A 176 -8.92 -9.60 6.35
C ALA A 176 -7.55 -9.36 5.71
N LEU A 177 -6.48 -9.37 6.52
CA LEU A 177 -5.11 -9.28 6.01
C LEU A 177 -4.77 -10.43 5.05
N GLY A 178 -5.09 -11.67 5.44
CA GLY A 178 -4.83 -12.84 4.61
C GLY A 178 -5.53 -12.81 3.24
N ASN A 179 -6.73 -12.24 3.18
CA ASN A 179 -7.48 -12.05 1.94
C ASN A 179 -6.86 -10.96 1.05
N LEU A 180 -6.43 -9.83 1.62
CA LEU A 180 -5.78 -8.75 0.87
C LEU A 180 -4.41 -9.17 0.30
N LEU A 181 -3.63 -9.93 1.08
CA LEU A 181 -2.38 -10.49 0.57
C LEU A 181 -2.63 -11.48 -0.57
N ALA A 182 -3.76 -12.21 -0.55
CA ALA A 182 -4.14 -13.11 -1.63
C ALA A 182 -4.58 -12.38 -2.91
N SER A 183 -5.13 -11.17 -2.80
CA SER A 183 -5.54 -10.35 -3.96
C SER A 183 -4.41 -9.50 -4.53
N TYR A 184 -3.27 -9.40 -3.84
CA TYR A 184 -2.13 -8.61 -4.31
C TYR A 184 -1.66 -8.96 -5.75
N PRO A 185 -1.55 -10.25 -6.15
CA PRO A 185 -1.13 -10.60 -7.51
C PRO A 185 -1.97 -9.95 -8.61
N ASP A 186 -3.27 -9.74 -8.39
CA ASP A 186 -4.16 -9.09 -9.36
C ASP A 186 -3.76 -7.62 -9.58
N SER A 187 -3.50 -6.89 -8.48
CA SER A 187 -3.05 -5.49 -8.54
C SER A 187 -1.66 -5.35 -9.16
N ARG A 188 -0.76 -6.31 -8.86
CA ARG A 188 0.59 -6.35 -9.44
C ARG A 188 0.55 -6.64 -10.95
N ALA A 189 -0.30 -7.58 -11.38
CA ALA A 189 -0.45 -7.94 -12.78
C ALA A 189 -0.93 -6.76 -13.65
N LYS A 190 -1.81 -5.91 -13.11
CA LYS A 190 -2.25 -4.66 -13.78
C LYS A 190 -1.10 -3.68 -13.98
N MET A 191 -0.17 -3.61 -13.04
CA MET A 191 0.95 -2.66 -13.05
C MET A 191 2.16 -3.16 -13.87
N ALA A 192 2.35 -4.48 -13.93
CA ALA A 192 3.51 -5.12 -14.57
C ALA A 192 3.83 -4.68 -16.01
N PRO A 193 2.85 -4.38 -16.90
CA PRO A 193 3.16 -3.92 -18.27
C PRO A 193 3.84 -2.55 -18.35
N TYR A 194 3.82 -1.76 -17.27
CA TYR A 194 4.25 -0.36 -17.30
C TYR A 194 5.57 -0.07 -16.57
N VAL A 195 6.10 -1.03 -15.83
CA VAL A 195 7.32 -0.87 -15.02
C VAL A 195 8.20 -2.11 -15.08
N ASP A 196 9.49 -1.93 -14.81
CA ASP A 196 10.39 -3.05 -14.60
C ASP A 196 9.88 -3.93 -13.43
N PRO A 197 9.88 -5.26 -13.54
CA PRO A 197 9.36 -6.15 -12.51
C PRO A 197 9.99 -5.95 -11.13
N GLU A 198 11.25 -5.51 -11.07
CA GLU A 198 12.00 -5.21 -9.84
C GLU A 198 11.47 -3.99 -9.08
N VAL A 199 10.70 -3.12 -9.75
CA VAL A 199 10.04 -1.98 -9.10
C VAL A 199 8.90 -2.45 -8.20
N LEU A 200 8.24 -3.55 -8.56
CA LEU A 200 7.08 -4.07 -7.82
C LEU A 200 7.51 -4.95 -6.65
N THR A 201 6.67 -5.03 -5.62
CA THR A 201 6.90 -5.98 -4.52
C THR A 201 6.77 -7.41 -5.05
N ASP A 202 7.70 -8.28 -4.67
CA ASP A 202 7.74 -9.67 -5.12
C ASP A 202 6.52 -10.45 -4.60
N GLU A 203 5.85 -11.19 -5.49
CA GLU A 203 4.73 -12.07 -5.13
C GLU A 203 5.16 -13.17 -4.15
N ALA A 204 6.38 -13.69 -4.27
CA ALA A 204 6.91 -14.70 -3.35
C ALA A 204 7.08 -14.13 -1.94
N LEU A 205 7.49 -12.86 -1.81
CA LEU A 205 7.57 -12.18 -0.51
C LEU A 205 6.17 -12.00 0.10
N VAL A 206 5.20 -11.57 -0.70
CA VAL A 206 3.81 -11.38 -0.25
C VAL A 206 3.17 -12.70 0.19
N GLU A 207 3.37 -13.78 -0.58
CA GLU A 207 2.86 -15.10 -0.24
C GLU A 207 3.57 -15.69 0.99
N ALA A 208 4.87 -15.47 1.16
CA ALA A 208 5.60 -15.85 2.37
C ALA A 208 5.03 -15.13 3.60
N ALA A 209 4.80 -13.82 3.49
CA ALA A 209 4.22 -13.00 4.53
C ALA A 209 2.80 -13.47 4.88
N ARG A 210 1.98 -13.82 3.87
CA ARG A 210 0.64 -14.41 4.06
C ARG A 210 0.69 -15.74 4.79
N LYS A 211 1.55 -16.67 4.36
CA LYS A 211 1.72 -17.97 5.02
C LYS A 211 2.10 -17.80 6.48
N GLN A 212 3.00 -16.86 6.77
CA GLN A 212 3.43 -16.57 8.13
C GLN A 212 2.29 -16.00 8.98
N ALA A 213 1.56 -15.00 8.48
CA ALA A 213 0.41 -14.43 9.19
C ALA A 213 -0.64 -15.50 9.53
N LEU A 214 -0.94 -16.40 8.60
CA LEU A 214 -1.85 -17.52 8.82
C LEU A 214 -1.30 -18.56 9.81
N ALA A 215 0.00 -18.86 9.76
CA ALA A 215 0.64 -19.77 10.71
C ALA A 215 0.58 -19.22 12.14
N VAL A 216 0.92 -17.94 12.32
CA VAL A 216 0.81 -17.24 13.62
C VAL A 216 -0.65 -17.20 14.10
N SER A 217 -1.61 -16.99 13.20
CA SER A 217 -3.04 -17.04 13.54
C SER A 217 -3.47 -18.40 14.07
N ARG A 218 -2.98 -19.50 13.48
CA ARG A 218 -3.27 -20.87 13.93
C ARG A 218 -2.66 -21.13 15.29
N GLN A 219 -1.37 -20.80 15.47
CA GLN A 219 -0.71 -20.92 16.77
C GLN A 219 -1.44 -20.13 17.87
N THR A 220 -1.93 -18.94 17.55
CA THR A 220 -2.70 -18.12 18.50
C THR A 220 -4.03 -18.77 18.84
N ALA A 221 -4.70 -19.42 17.87
CA ALA A 221 -5.93 -20.17 18.14
C ALA A 221 -5.70 -21.34 19.11
N ASP A 222 -4.59 -22.07 18.95
CA ASP A 222 -4.21 -23.17 19.84
C ASP A 222 -3.91 -22.67 21.27
N GLU A 223 -3.23 -21.51 21.39
CA GLU A 223 -3.00 -20.86 22.70
C GLU A 223 -4.33 -20.47 23.36
N ILE A 224 -5.28 -19.93 22.61
CA ILE A 224 -6.59 -19.53 23.13
C ILE A 224 -7.38 -20.74 23.63
N GLU A 225 -7.31 -21.87 22.93
CA GLU A 225 -7.95 -23.10 23.40
C GLU A 225 -7.35 -23.56 24.74
N THR A 226 -6.03 -23.45 24.90
CA THR A 226 -5.36 -23.72 26.18
C THR A 226 -5.83 -22.75 27.28
N VAL A 227 -5.97 -21.46 26.95
CA VAL A 227 -6.44 -20.42 27.89
C VAL A 227 -7.90 -20.67 28.31
N ARG A 228 -8.77 -21.12 27.40
CA ARG A 228 -10.17 -21.47 27.72
C ARG A 228 -10.28 -22.60 28.73
N GLN A 229 -9.32 -23.53 28.71
CA GLN A 229 -9.25 -24.69 29.59
C GLN A 229 -8.63 -24.39 30.97
N LEU A 230 -8.16 -23.16 31.23
CA LEU A 230 -7.58 -22.78 32.53
C LEU A 230 -8.55 -22.95 33.72
N ASN A 231 -9.86 -23.06 33.47
CA ASN A 231 -10.87 -23.34 34.49
C ASN A 231 -11.09 -24.84 34.75
N THR A 232 -10.62 -25.73 33.87
CA THR A 232 -10.92 -27.18 33.93
C THR A 232 -9.90 -27.97 34.76
N TYR A 233 -8.73 -27.39 35.05
CA TYR A 233 -7.61 -28.06 35.74
C TYR A 233 -7.46 -27.69 37.23
N ARG A 234 -8.53 -27.23 37.89
CA ARG A 234 -8.58 -27.06 39.35
C ARG A 234 -9.69 -27.89 39.97
#